data_AF-A0A7Y5G536-F1
#
_entry.id   AF-A0A7Y5G536-F1
#
_cell.length_a   1.000
_cell.length_b   1.000
_cell.length_c   1.000
_cell.angle_alpha   90.00
_cell.angle_beta   90.00
_cell.angle_gamma   90.00
#
_symmetry.space_group_name_H-M   'P 1'
#
loop_
_entity.id
_entity.type
_entity.pdbx_description
1 polymer ?
#
loop_
_entity_poly.entity_id
_entity_poly.type
_entity_poly.pdbx_seq_one_letter_code
_entity_poly.pdbx_strand_id
1 'polypeptide(L)'
;MIRFFISFLFCFSILACDDDSSTSIEYVDLNDTTFAYLKPLTLDVDRDGAADFNFTTSLSAGSGESQINFLMTSIGAHRVAFDTLAEKIPVYSEGSEIGNVLPPHQQWDALANYLGEKHYYGSTDSVWFGDFVMTEKPFVAFSLYKNVEPYFGPVPYFGWIHLTFDTVQARVILHEYAYQTEPNISIKAGETK
;
A
#
# COMPACT_ATOMS: atom_id res chain seq x y z
N MET A 1 -12.53 -66.43 45.57
CA MET A 1 -12.70 -64.96 45.58
C MET A 1 -11.77 -64.41 44.49
N ILE A 2 -12.29 -64.23 43.26
CA ILE A 2 -11.51 -63.92 42.05
C ILE A 2 -11.62 -62.40 41.83
N ARG A 3 -10.48 -61.71 41.77
CA ARG A 3 -10.40 -60.27 41.47
C ARG A 3 -10.11 -60.08 39.98
N PHE A 4 -11.06 -59.49 39.26
CA PHE A 4 -10.89 -59.00 37.89
C PHE A 4 -10.18 -57.63 37.93
N PHE A 5 -9.05 -57.52 37.26
CA PHE A 5 -8.38 -56.24 36.97
C PHE A 5 -8.87 -55.77 35.60
N ILE A 6 -9.66 -54.68 35.57
CA ILE A 6 -10.08 -54.03 34.33
C ILE A 6 -9.05 -52.94 34.03
N SER A 7 -8.33 -53.13 32.93
CA SER A 7 -7.36 -52.18 32.38
C SER A 7 -8.12 -51.04 31.70
N PHE A 8 -8.00 -49.82 32.21
CA PHE A 8 -8.58 -48.62 31.60
C PHE A 8 -7.57 -48.05 30.60
N LEU A 9 -7.84 -48.28 29.31
CA LEU A 9 -7.05 -47.72 28.21
C LEU A 9 -7.49 -46.26 28.01
N PHE A 10 -6.66 -45.30 28.44
CA PHE A 10 -6.87 -43.88 28.18
C PHE A 10 -6.54 -43.58 26.72
N CYS A 11 -7.57 -43.42 25.90
CA CYS A 11 -7.43 -42.97 24.52
C CYS A 11 -7.28 -41.43 24.56
N PHE A 12 -6.05 -40.94 24.47
CA PHE A 12 -5.78 -39.51 24.22
C PHE A 12 -6.15 -39.21 22.76
N SER A 13 -7.37 -38.73 22.55
CA SER A 13 -7.75 -38.09 21.29
C SER A 13 -7.02 -36.75 21.22
N ILE A 14 -5.93 -36.70 20.46
CA ILE A 14 -5.33 -35.44 20.04
C ILE A 14 -6.31 -34.84 19.02
N LEU A 15 -7.21 -33.99 19.51
CA LEU A 15 -7.91 -33.03 18.66
C LEU A 15 -6.83 -32.12 18.08
N ALA A 16 -6.48 -32.37 16.82
CA ALA A 16 -5.84 -31.38 15.99
C ALA A 16 -6.81 -30.18 15.97
N CYS A 17 -6.42 -29.13 16.70
CA CYS A 17 -7.02 -27.83 16.52
C CYS A 17 -6.58 -27.40 15.12
N ASP A 18 -7.49 -27.44 14.15
CA ASP A 18 -7.32 -26.66 12.93
C ASP A 18 -7.19 -25.21 13.41
N ASP A 19 -5.96 -24.72 13.43
CA ASP A 19 -5.63 -23.32 13.60
C ASP A 19 -6.10 -22.66 12.30
N ASP A 20 -7.40 -22.37 12.25
CA ASP A 20 -8.01 -21.54 11.22
C ASP A 20 -7.39 -20.16 11.42
N SER A 21 -6.22 -19.96 10.80
CA SER A 21 -5.47 -18.72 10.79
C SER A 21 -6.39 -17.70 10.12
N SER A 22 -7.23 -17.05 10.93
CA SER A 22 -8.09 -15.97 10.47
C SER A 22 -7.17 -14.96 9.82
N THR A 23 -7.25 -14.88 8.50
CA THR A 23 -6.37 -14.09 7.66
C THR A 23 -6.38 -12.64 8.15
N SER A 24 -5.27 -12.18 8.71
CA SER A 24 -5.11 -10.87 9.36
C SER A 24 -4.94 -9.74 8.33
N ILE A 25 -5.69 -9.79 7.22
CA ILE A 25 -5.60 -8.82 6.13
C ILE A 25 -6.95 -8.14 5.98
N GLU A 26 -6.95 -6.82 6.04
CA GLU A 26 -8.08 -6.02 5.59
C GLU A 26 -7.86 -5.65 4.12
N TYR A 27 -8.79 -6.10 3.28
CA TYR A 27 -8.80 -5.85 1.83
C TYR A 27 -9.99 -4.98 1.45
N VAL A 28 -9.77 -4.01 0.56
CA VAL A 28 -10.79 -3.06 0.11
C VAL A 28 -10.67 -2.81 -1.38
N ASP A 29 -11.78 -3.03 -2.09
CA ASP A 29 -11.99 -2.61 -3.48
C ASP A 29 -12.42 -1.13 -3.50
N LEU A 30 -11.66 -0.31 -4.23
CA LEU A 30 -11.91 1.12 -4.40
C LEU A 30 -12.83 1.45 -5.58
N ASN A 31 -13.34 0.43 -6.28
CA ASN A 31 -14.24 0.55 -7.43
C ASN A 31 -13.71 1.51 -8.50
N ASP A 32 -12.42 1.39 -8.83
CA ASP A 32 -11.72 2.24 -9.80
C ASP A 32 -11.89 3.74 -9.52
N THR A 33 -11.73 4.13 -8.26
CA THR A 33 -11.76 5.54 -7.86
C THR A 33 -10.61 6.29 -8.54
N THR A 34 -10.88 7.49 -9.06
CA THR A 34 -9.89 8.23 -9.86
C THR A 34 -9.51 9.56 -9.24
N PHE A 35 -8.26 9.98 -9.47
CA PHE A 35 -7.83 11.35 -9.26
C PHE A 35 -7.16 11.92 -10.51
N ALA A 36 -7.25 13.22 -10.70
CA ALA A 36 -6.77 13.90 -11.89
C ALA A 36 -6.32 15.32 -11.56
N TYR A 37 -5.80 16.03 -12.57
CA TYR A 37 -5.44 17.44 -12.42
C TYR A 37 -6.63 18.27 -11.88
N LEU A 38 -6.38 19.04 -10.82
CA LEU A 38 -7.38 19.83 -10.06
C LEU A 38 -8.51 19.01 -9.41
N LYS A 39 -8.38 17.68 -9.34
CA LYS A 39 -9.31 16.75 -8.70
C LYS A 39 -8.52 15.84 -7.74
N PRO A 40 -8.07 16.38 -6.59
CA PRO A 40 -7.34 15.58 -5.61
C PRO A 40 -8.26 14.52 -4.98
N LEU A 41 -7.65 13.51 -4.40
CA LEU A 41 -8.32 12.42 -3.70
C LEU A 41 -7.60 12.18 -2.37
N THR A 42 -8.36 12.08 -1.28
CA THR A 42 -7.84 11.59 0.00
C THR A 42 -8.30 10.17 0.22
N LEU A 43 -7.43 9.36 0.82
CA LEU A 43 -7.72 7.96 1.16
C LEU A 43 -7.59 7.77 2.67
N ASP A 44 -8.68 7.29 3.27
CA ASP A 44 -8.76 6.78 4.64
C ASP A 44 -8.72 5.25 4.54
N VAL A 45 -7.53 4.69 4.75
CA VAL A 45 -7.22 3.28 4.55
C VAL A 45 -7.70 2.45 5.73
N ASP A 46 -7.55 2.96 6.96
CA ASP A 46 -7.97 2.25 8.16
C ASP A 46 -9.38 2.55 8.67
N ARG A 47 -10.09 3.46 8.00
CA ARG A 47 -11.49 3.81 8.22
C ARG A 47 -11.73 4.41 9.60
N ASP A 48 -10.75 5.12 10.16
CA ASP A 48 -10.89 5.83 11.42
C ASP A 48 -11.61 7.20 11.26
N GLY A 49 -11.89 7.61 10.02
CA GLY A 49 -12.54 8.87 9.68
C GLY A 49 -11.57 10.02 9.38
N ALA A 50 -10.27 9.80 9.48
CA ALA A 50 -9.22 10.71 9.05
C ALA A 50 -8.55 10.20 7.76
N ALA A 51 -8.05 11.13 6.94
CA ALA A 51 -7.31 10.74 5.74
C ALA A 51 -5.87 10.33 6.10
N ASP A 52 -5.43 9.18 5.59
CA ASP A 52 -4.07 8.66 5.73
C ASP A 52 -3.15 9.15 4.60
N PHE A 53 -3.70 9.26 3.39
CA PHE A 53 -2.94 9.62 2.19
C PHE A 53 -3.68 10.66 1.35
N ASN A 54 -2.92 11.55 0.74
CA ASN A 54 -3.42 12.53 -0.21
C ASN A 54 -2.79 12.32 -1.59
N PHE A 55 -3.64 12.18 -2.60
CA PHE A 55 -3.29 12.09 -4.00
C PHE A 55 -3.59 13.42 -4.67
N THR A 56 -2.57 14.05 -5.24
CA THR A 56 -2.67 15.39 -5.80
C THR A 56 -1.84 15.53 -7.06
N THR A 57 -1.94 16.71 -7.67
CA THR A 57 -1.12 17.09 -8.81
C THR A 57 -0.42 18.41 -8.56
N SER A 58 0.84 18.54 -9.00
CA SER A 58 1.51 19.84 -9.12
C SER A 58 1.69 20.19 -10.60
N LEU A 59 1.59 21.49 -10.91
CA LEU A 59 1.85 22.02 -12.25
C LEU A 59 3.10 22.88 -12.19
N SER A 60 4.08 22.58 -13.03
CA SER A 60 5.25 23.43 -13.28
C SER A 60 5.18 23.93 -14.71
N ALA A 61 5.31 25.24 -14.92
CA ALA A 61 5.28 25.86 -16.25
C ALA A 61 6.56 26.67 -16.47
N GLY A 62 7.31 26.32 -17.51
CA GLY A 62 8.52 27.00 -17.96
C GLY A 62 8.40 27.55 -19.38
N SER A 63 9.41 28.30 -19.82
CA SER A 63 9.49 28.83 -21.18
C SER A 63 9.80 27.71 -22.19
N GLY A 64 8.79 26.93 -22.57
CA GLY A 64 8.88 25.90 -23.62
C GLY A 64 8.36 24.51 -23.21
N GLU A 65 8.23 24.27 -21.90
CA GLU A 65 7.76 23.01 -21.35
C GLU A 65 6.87 23.27 -20.14
N SER A 66 5.75 22.55 -20.06
CA SER A 66 4.93 22.49 -18.86
C SER A 66 4.78 21.03 -18.45
N GLN A 67 4.75 20.74 -17.17
CA GLN A 67 4.58 19.38 -16.66
C GLN A 67 3.54 19.33 -15.55
N ILE A 68 2.75 18.26 -15.56
CA ILE A 68 1.88 17.87 -14.45
C ILE A 68 2.51 16.67 -13.76
N ASN A 69 2.81 16.80 -12.48
CA ASN A 69 3.30 15.70 -11.65
C ASN A 69 2.14 15.12 -10.85
N PHE A 70 1.99 13.80 -10.86
CA PHE A 70 1.05 13.06 -10.03
C PHE A 70 1.77 12.59 -8.78
N LEU A 71 1.25 12.97 -7.62
CA LEU A 71 1.93 12.85 -6.34
C LEU A 71 1.05 12.10 -5.34
N MET A 72 1.69 11.28 -4.50
CA MET A 72 1.10 10.74 -3.28
C MET A 72 1.87 11.30 -2.09
N THR A 73 1.15 11.77 -1.07
CA THR A 73 1.74 12.30 0.17
C THR A 73 1.11 11.60 1.35
N SER A 74 1.93 11.22 2.33
CA SER A 74 1.43 10.67 3.59
C SER A 74 0.94 11.80 4.50
N ILE A 75 -0.16 11.55 5.22
CA ILE A 75 -0.68 12.45 6.25
C ILE A 75 -0.20 11.93 7.61
N GLY A 76 0.09 12.83 8.56
CA GLY A 76 0.46 12.44 9.93
C GLY A 76 1.71 11.54 10.02
N ALA A 77 1.57 10.41 10.72
CA ALA A 77 2.67 9.48 10.98
C ALA A 77 2.82 8.38 9.91
N HIS A 78 1.87 8.27 8.98
CA HIS A 78 1.90 7.26 7.91
C HIS A 78 3.06 7.51 6.95
N ARG A 79 3.50 6.46 6.25
CA ARG A 79 4.66 6.50 5.36
C ARG A 79 4.38 5.71 4.09
N VAL A 80 5.10 6.04 3.03
CA VAL A 80 5.19 5.23 1.80
C VAL A 80 6.63 4.79 1.58
N ALA A 81 6.83 3.70 0.84
CA ALA A 81 8.17 3.31 0.45
C ALA A 81 8.76 4.36 -0.51
N PHE A 82 10.01 4.71 -0.29
CA PHE A 82 10.74 5.70 -1.07
C PHE A 82 12.11 5.17 -1.46
N ASP A 83 12.42 5.21 -2.75
CA ASP A 83 13.74 4.88 -3.28
C ASP A 83 14.64 6.11 -3.19
N THR A 84 15.65 6.04 -2.33
CA THR A 84 16.60 7.13 -2.08
C THR A 84 17.58 7.38 -3.22
N LEU A 85 17.79 6.41 -4.12
CA LEU A 85 18.66 6.58 -5.28
C LEU A 85 17.90 7.16 -6.47
N ALA A 86 16.66 6.72 -6.66
CA ALA A 86 15.79 7.18 -7.73
C ALA A 86 14.92 8.38 -7.36
N GLU A 87 14.92 8.79 -6.09
CA GLU A 87 14.14 9.89 -5.51
C GLU A 87 12.63 9.82 -5.84
N LYS A 88 12.05 8.62 -5.78
CA LYS A 88 10.64 8.37 -6.16
C LYS A 88 10.03 7.19 -5.41
N ILE A 89 8.72 6.99 -5.57
CA ILE A 89 8.07 5.75 -5.09
C ILE A 89 8.57 4.58 -5.95
N PRO A 90 9.13 3.52 -5.37
CA PRO A 90 9.46 2.32 -6.11
C PRO A 90 8.19 1.54 -6.46
N VAL A 91 8.16 0.94 -7.65
CA VAL A 91 7.09 0.04 -8.05
C VAL A 91 7.32 -1.33 -7.44
N TYR A 92 6.32 -1.84 -6.70
CA TYR A 92 6.30 -3.23 -6.26
C TYR A 92 5.52 -4.07 -7.26
N SER A 93 6.02 -5.29 -7.52
CA SER A 93 5.31 -6.31 -8.28
C SER A 93 4.48 -7.19 -7.35
N GLU A 94 3.43 -7.81 -7.89
CA GLU A 94 2.65 -8.82 -7.16
C GLU A 94 3.55 -9.89 -6.50
N GLY A 95 3.26 -10.24 -5.25
CA GLY A 95 4.02 -11.19 -4.44
C GLY A 95 5.26 -10.61 -3.76
N SER A 96 5.63 -9.35 -4.03
CA SER A 96 6.77 -8.69 -3.36
C SER A 96 6.46 -8.47 -1.88
N GLU A 97 7.41 -8.80 -1.00
CA GLU A 97 7.25 -8.63 0.45
C GLU A 97 7.35 -7.14 0.84
N ILE A 98 6.39 -6.68 1.65
CA ILE A 98 6.30 -5.32 2.18
C ILE A 98 6.24 -5.44 3.70
N GLY A 99 7.26 -4.90 4.38
CA GLY A 99 7.36 -5.03 5.83
C GLY A 99 8.37 -4.06 6.44
N ASN A 100 8.84 -4.40 7.64
CA ASN A 100 9.84 -3.61 8.36
C ASN A 100 11.18 -3.50 7.62
N VAL A 101 11.55 -4.55 6.87
CA VAL A 101 12.80 -4.60 6.12
C VAL A 101 12.52 -4.27 4.66
N LEU A 102 13.03 -3.13 4.21
CA LEU A 102 13.00 -2.72 2.81
C LEU A 102 14.35 -3.02 2.13
N PRO A 103 14.41 -3.06 0.79
CA PRO A 103 15.67 -3.07 0.05
C PRO A 103 16.64 -1.97 0.51
N PRO A 104 17.98 -2.17 0.42
CA PRO A 104 18.96 -1.26 1.03
C PRO A 104 18.92 0.22 0.57
N HIS A 105 18.34 0.50 -0.59
CA HIS A 105 18.19 1.85 -1.14
C HIS A 105 16.79 2.43 -0.89
N GLN A 106 15.96 1.76 -0.11
CA GLN A 106 14.60 2.15 0.18
C GLN A 106 14.40 2.44 1.66
N GLN A 107 13.52 3.40 1.95
CA GLN A 107 13.13 3.75 3.30
C GLN A 107 11.64 4.10 3.36
N TRP A 108 11.10 4.11 4.57
CA TRP A 108 9.76 4.64 4.84
C TRP A 108 9.83 6.16 4.95
N ASP A 109 9.16 6.88 4.04
CA ASP A 109 9.19 8.34 3.96
C ASP A 109 7.79 8.96 4.03
N ALA A 110 7.71 10.17 4.59
CA ALA A 110 6.49 10.96 4.73
C ALA A 110 6.31 11.98 3.60
N LEU A 111 7.37 12.29 2.86
CA LEU A 111 7.37 13.37 1.87
C LEU A 111 6.46 13.07 0.67
N ALA A 112 6.16 14.11 -0.10
CA ALA A 112 5.42 13.97 -1.35
C ALA A 112 6.28 13.22 -2.36
N ASN A 113 5.77 12.10 -2.87
CA ASN A 113 6.51 11.20 -3.74
C ASN A 113 5.83 11.05 -5.10
N TYR A 114 6.65 10.96 -6.14
CA TYR A 114 6.22 10.92 -7.54
C TYR A 114 5.67 9.56 -7.93
N LEU A 115 4.47 9.56 -8.51
CA LEU A 115 3.85 8.39 -9.16
C LEU A 115 4.12 8.38 -10.67
N GLY A 116 4.05 9.56 -11.29
CA GLY A 116 4.27 9.74 -12.72
C GLY A 116 4.07 11.18 -13.12
N GLU A 117 4.45 11.51 -14.35
CA GLU A 117 4.44 12.86 -14.87
C GLU A 117 3.98 12.90 -16.33
N LYS A 118 3.34 14.00 -16.70
CA LYS A 118 2.95 14.30 -18.07
C LYS A 118 3.57 15.62 -18.49
N HIS A 119 4.43 15.57 -19.49
CA HIS A 119 5.14 16.72 -20.06
C HIS A 119 4.40 17.20 -21.30
N TYR A 120 4.37 18.51 -21.48
CA TYR A 120 3.76 19.21 -22.61
C TYR A 120 4.85 19.99 -23.34
N TYR A 121 5.08 19.65 -24.60
CA TYR A 121 6.04 20.29 -25.49
C TYR A 121 5.26 21.09 -26.54
N GLY A 122 4.97 22.36 -26.25
CA GLY A 122 4.10 23.18 -27.09
C GLY A 122 2.61 22.84 -26.93
N SER A 123 1.81 23.07 -27.98
CA SER A 123 0.34 23.05 -27.88
C SER A 123 -0.32 21.68 -28.09
N THR A 124 0.38 20.72 -28.71
CA THR A 124 -0.22 19.44 -29.14
C THR A 124 0.53 18.21 -28.65
N ASP A 125 1.82 18.35 -28.33
CA ASP A 125 2.66 17.20 -28.03
C ASP A 125 2.74 17.02 -26.53
N SER A 126 2.43 15.81 -26.05
CA SER A 126 2.62 15.45 -24.66
C SER A 126 3.18 14.04 -24.52
N VAL A 127 4.05 13.86 -23.53
CA VAL A 127 4.70 12.58 -23.24
C VAL A 127 4.51 12.26 -21.77
N TRP A 128 4.29 10.98 -21.47
CA TRP A 128 4.20 10.49 -20.10
C TRP A 128 5.51 9.82 -19.67
N PHE A 129 5.88 10.03 -18.41
CA PHE A 129 7.02 9.38 -17.78
C PHE A 129 6.63 8.85 -16.40
N GLY A 130 7.38 7.87 -15.91
CA GLY A 130 7.21 7.27 -14.58
C GLY A 130 6.99 5.77 -14.64
N ASP A 131 7.51 5.06 -13.65
CA ASP A 131 7.51 3.59 -13.62
C ASP A 131 6.08 3.03 -13.50
N PHE A 132 5.20 3.72 -12.77
CA PHE A 132 3.78 3.34 -12.66
C PHE A 132 2.99 3.56 -13.95
N VAL A 133 3.46 4.43 -14.85
CA VAL A 133 2.83 4.62 -16.17
C VAL A 133 3.08 3.42 -17.07
N MET A 134 4.23 2.77 -16.92
CA MET A 134 4.71 1.72 -17.82
C MET A 134 4.40 0.30 -17.34
N THR A 135 3.83 0.15 -16.14
CA THR A 135 3.63 -1.15 -15.48
C THR A 135 2.14 -1.50 -15.43
N GLU A 136 1.77 -2.72 -15.83
CA GLU A 136 0.35 -3.12 -15.93
C GLU A 136 -0.32 -3.35 -14.56
N LYS A 137 0.40 -3.90 -13.58
CA LYS A 137 -0.13 -4.20 -12.25
C LYS A 137 0.83 -3.74 -11.13
N PRO A 138 1.06 -2.43 -10.98
CA PRO A 138 2.01 -1.91 -10.02
C PRO A 138 1.38 -1.66 -8.65
N PHE A 139 2.17 -1.85 -7.61
CA PHE A 139 1.75 -1.61 -6.24
C PHE A 139 2.61 -0.54 -5.57
N VAL A 140 1.98 0.35 -4.82
CA VAL A 140 2.64 1.26 -3.88
C VAL A 140 2.65 0.59 -2.51
N ALA A 141 3.82 0.45 -1.89
CA ALA A 141 3.95 0.01 -0.52
C ALA A 141 3.75 1.17 0.47
N PHE A 142 2.99 0.92 1.55
CA PHE A 142 2.78 1.89 2.63
C PHE A 142 2.91 1.28 4.02
N SER A 143 3.08 2.15 5.00
CA SER A 143 3.05 1.82 6.43
C SER A 143 2.10 2.77 7.16
N LEU A 144 1.08 2.21 7.81
CA LEU A 144 0.18 2.95 8.70
C LEU A 144 0.71 2.88 10.12
N TYR A 145 0.85 4.03 10.76
CA TYR A 145 1.31 4.11 12.14
C TYR A 145 0.12 4.36 13.06
N LYS A 146 -0.28 3.34 13.82
CA LYS A 146 -1.41 3.44 14.76
C LYS A 146 -0.93 3.37 16.20
N ASN A 147 -1.60 4.10 17.08
CA ASN A 147 -1.39 3.99 18.52
C ASN A 147 -2.20 2.79 19.04
N VAL A 148 -1.49 1.71 19.38
CA VAL A 148 -2.13 0.47 19.89
C VAL A 148 -2.29 0.47 21.40
N GLU A 149 -1.48 1.26 22.12
CA GLU A 149 -1.56 1.38 23.57
C GLU A 149 -1.14 2.78 24.06
N PRO A 150 -1.67 3.27 25.18
CA PRO A 150 -1.34 4.60 25.72
C PRO A 150 0.12 4.76 26.17
N TYR A 151 0.87 3.67 26.31
CA TYR A 151 2.26 3.69 26.81
C TYR A 151 3.31 3.22 25.79
N PHE A 152 2.87 2.75 24.61
CA PHE A 152 3.77 2.38 23.53
C PHE A 152 3.60 3.39 22.39
N GLY A 153 4.72 3.77 21.76
CA GLY A 153 4.68 4.64 20.58
C GLY A 153 3.89 4.00 19.42
N PRO A 154 3.63 4.76 18.35
CA PRO A 154 2.89 4.23 17.23
C PRO A 154 3.63 3.05 16.59
N VAL A 155 2.90 1.99 16.25
CA VAL A 155 3.44 0.78 15.61
C VAL A 155 2.99 0.71 14.16
N PRO A 156 3.84 0.20 13.25
CA PRO A 156 3.54 0.12 11.84
C PRO A 156 2.65 -1.07 11.50
N TYR A 157 1.73 -0.84 10.57
CA TYR A 157 0.93 -1.83 9.87
C TYR A 157 1.23 -1.69 8.37
N PHE A 158 1.60 -2.78 7.73
CA PHE A 158 2.10 -2.74 6.35
C PHE A 158 1.00 -3.06 5.35
N GLY A 159 1.02 -2.36 4.22
CA GLY A 159 0.01 -2.50 3.19
C GLY A 159 0.49 -2.12 1.81
N TRP A 160 -0.40 -2.32 0.85
CA TRP A 160 -0.18 -2.00 -0.55
C TRP A 160 -1.42 -1.32 -1.16
N ILE A 161 -1.20 -0.44 -2.14
CA ILE A 161 -2.25 0.15 -2.99
C ILE A 161 -1.95 -0.21 -4.45
N HIS A 162 -2.93 -0.78 -5.14
CA HIS A 162 -2.86 -1.02 -6.58
C HIS A 162 -3.45 0.18 -7.32
N LEU A 163 -2.66 0.77 -8.23
CA LEU A 163 -3.10 1.89 -9.07
C LEU A 163 -2.55 1.78 -10.48
N THR A 164 -3.21 2.40 -11.45
CA THR A 164 -2.75 2.49 -12.84
C THR A 164 -2.96 3.89 -13.41
N PHE A 165 -2.27 4.20 -14.51
CA PHE A 165 -2.43 5.46 -15.23
C PHE A 165 -3.33 5.27 -16.46
N ASP A 166 -4.41 6.04 -16.53
CA ASP A 166 -5.18 6.24 -17.76
C ASP A 166 -4.60 7.45 -18.49
N THR A 167 -3.64 7.17 -19.37
CA THR A 167 -2.88 8.18 -20.11
C THR A 167 -3.72 8.91 -21.17
N VAL A 168 -4.85 8.32 -21.57
CA VAL A 168 -5.82 8.91 -22.51
C VAL A 168 -6.64 10.00 -21.83
N GLN A 169 -7.18 9.72 -20.64
CA GLN A 169 -7.98 10.67 -19.86
C GLN A 169 -7.14 11.54 -18.91
N ALA A 170 -5.83 11.31 -18.85
CA ALA A 170 -4.89 11.99 -17.96
C ALA A 170 -5.30 11.97 -16.48
N ARG A 171 -5.53 10.75 -15.98
CA ARG A 171 -5.91 10.48 -14.60
C ARG A 171 -5.22 9.22 -14.09
N VAL A 172 -5.20 9.06 -12.78
CA VAL A 172 -4.78 7.83 -12.11
C VAL A 172 -6.02 7.14 -11.56
N ILE A 173 -6.05 5.81 -11.67
CA ILE A 173 -7.11 4.95 -11.18
C ILE A 173 -6.55 4.17 -10.00
N LEU A 174 -7.19 4.28 -8.83
CA LEU A 174 -6.92 3.44 -7.68
C LEU A 174 -7.93 2.30 -7.70
N HIS A 175 -7.42 1.07 -7.77
CA HIS A 175 -8.25 -0.13 -7.93
C HIS A 175 -8.66 -0.69 -6.56
N GLU A 176 -7.68 -0.91 -5.69
CA GLU A 176 -7.83 -1.71 -4.48
C GLU A 176 -6.63 -1.47 -3.55
N TYR A 177 -6.81 -1.77 -2.27
CA TYR A 177 -5.72 -1.79 -1.30
C TYR A 177 -5.91 -2.94 -0.31
N ALA A 178 -4.82 -3.34 0.33
CA ALA A 178 -4.88 -4.18 1.51
C ALA A 178 -3.79 -3.83 2.52
N TYR A 179 -4.03 -4.15 3.79
CA TYR A 179 -3.02 -4.03 4.82
C TYR A 179 -3.16 -5.11 5.90
N GLN A 180 -2.05 -5.45 6.54
CA GLN A 180 -2.03 -6.34 7.69
C GLN A 180 -2.71 -5.67 8.88
N THR A 181 -3.67 -6.35 9.52
CA THR A 181 -4.37 -5.89 10.74
C THR A 181 -3.59 -6.23 12.01
N GLU A 182 -2.49 -6.97 11.89
CA GLU A 182 -1.54 -7.21 12.97
C GLU A 182 -0.31 -6.31 12.81
N PRO A 183 0.15 -5.65 13.89
CA PRO A 183 1.27 -4.73 13.79
C PRO A 183 2.58 -5.48 13.52
N ASN A 184 3.49 -4.85 12.77
CA ASN A 184 4.81 -5.37 12.41
C ASN A 184 4.83 -6.66 11.57
N ILE A 185 3.69 -7.12 11.06
CA ILE A 185 3.61 -8.28 10.17
C ILE A 185 3.73 -7.83 8.71
N SER A 186 4.65 -8.44 7.97
CA SER A 186 4.80 -8.20 6.54
C SER A 186 3.55 -8.66 5.77
N ILE A 187 3.27 -8.01 4.65
CA ILE A 187 2.26 -8.41 3.67
C ILE A 187 2.91 -8.58 2.30
N LYS A 188 2.37 -9.44 1.44
CA LYS A 188 2.78 -9.48 0.03
C LYS A 188 1.92 -8.55 -0.80
N ALA A 189 2.54 -7.81 -1.73
CA ALA A 189 1.81 -7.00 -2.70
C ALA A 189 0.78 -7.84 -3.47
N GLY A 190 -0.48 -7.40 -3.52
CA GLY A 190 -1.58 -8.13 -4.15
C GLY A 190 -2.19 -9.25 -3.30
N GLU A 191 -1.70 -9.49 -2.09
CA GLU A 191 -2.29 -10.46 -1.16
C GLU A 191 -3.58 -9.91 -0.56
N THR A 192 -4.65 -10.70 -0.63
CA THR A 192 -6.01 -10.27 -0.23
C THR A 192 -6.59 -11.10 0.92
N LYS A 193 -5.99 -12.26 1.23
CA LYS A 193 -6.36 -13.22 2.27
C LYS A 193 -5.12 -14.03 2.64
#